data_AF-A0A321LB92-F1
#
_entry.id   AF-A0A321LB92-F1
#
_cell.length_a   1.000
_cell.length_b   1.000
_cell.length_c   1.000
_cell.angle_alpha   90.00
_cell.angle_beta   90.00
_cell.angle_gamma   90.00
#
_symmetry.space_group_name_H-M   'P 1'
#
loop_
_entity.id
_entity.type
_entity.pdbx_description
1 polymer ?
#
loop_
_entity_poly.entity_id
_entity_poly.type
_entity_poly.pdbx_seq_one_letter_code
_entity_poly.pdbx_strand_id
1 'polypeptide(L)'
;MCPVCGASFRGSAACSRCGADLTIVMSLQASAWRLRRAARNAVREGNSARAHALAAKAQAIHQTPSGAHLELVTAWLQIFADQR
;
A
#
# COMPACT_ATOMS: atom_id res chain seq x y z
N MET A 1 12.43 5.46 6.08
CA MET A 1 13.86 5.79 6.28
C MET A 1 14.43 6.37 5.00
N CYS A 2 15.47 7.19 5.06
CA CYS A 2 16.23 7.58 3.86
C CYS A 2 17.00 6.35 3.35
N PRO A 3 16.85 5.96 2.07
CA PRO A 3 17.55 4.80 1.52
C PRO A 3 19.05 5.04 1.32
N VAL A 4 19.48 6.30 1.29
CA VAL A 4 20.90 6.66 1.07
C VAL A 4 21.70 6.58 2.38
N CYS A 5 21.19 7.17 3.46
CA CYS A 5 21.96 7.30 4.71
C CYS A 5 21.29 6.67 5.94
N GLY A 6 20.16 5.97 5.78
CA GLY A 6 19.44 5.27 6.85
C GLY A 6 18.70 6.18 7.86
N ALA A 7 18.77 7.50 7.71
CA ALA A 7 18.14 8.42 8.66
C ALA A 7 16.61 8.26 8.69
N SER A 8 16.02 8.42 9.88
CA SER A 8 14.57 8.45 10.02
C SER A 8 13.96 9.61 9.24
N PHE A 9 12.79 9.38 8.66
CA PHE A 9 12.08 10.38 7.87
C PHE A 9 11.45 11.44 8.77
N ARG A 10 11.57 12.72 8.40
CA ARG A 10 11.09 13.86 9.22
C ARG A 10 10.08 14.75 8.50
N GLY A 11 9.36 14.25 7.50
CA GLY A 11 8.29 15.01 6.84
C GLY A 11 8.73 15.90 5.67
N SER A 12 10.01 15.89 5.28
CA SER A 12 10.54 16.70 4.16
C SER A 12 10.88 15.84 2.94
N ALA A 13 10.63 16.36 1.74
CA ALA A 13 11.06 15.74 0.49
C ALA A 13 12.58 15.57 0.38
N ALA A 14 13.38 16.37 1.10
CA ALA A 14 14.83 16.19 1.18
C ALA A 14 15.24 15.57 2.53
N CYS A 15 16.21 14.66 2.50
CA CYS A 15 16.77 14.11 3.72
C CYS A 15 17.54 15.17 4.51
N SER A 16 17.17 15.39 5.78
CA SER A 16 17.83 16.36 6.65
C SER A 16 19.28 16.03 7.01
N ARG A 17 19.76 14.81 6.71
CA ARG A 17 21.13 14.37 7.00
C ARG A 17 22.04 14.40 5.78
N CYS A 18 21.60 13.83 4.67
CA CYS A 18 22.44 13.69 3.47
C CYS A 18 21.95 14.50 2.26
N GLY A 19 20.85 15.24 2.38
CA GLY A 19 20.28 16.05 1.29
C GLY A 19 19.62 15.25 0.16
N ALA A 20 19.60 13.91 0.23
CA ALA A 20 18.99 13.08 -0.81
C ALA A 20 17.51 13.44 -1.02
N ASP A 21 17.09 13.50 -2.28
CA ASP A 21 15.68 13.65 -2.66
C ASP A 21 14.93 12.33 -2.40
N LEU A 22 13.88 12.43 -1.59
CA LEU A 22 13.01 11.36 -1.15
C LEU A 22 11.63 11.42 -1.82
N THR A 23 11.39 12.40 -2.70
CA THR A 23 10.08 12.65 -3.34
C THR A 23 9.49 11.39 -3.96
N ILE A 24 10.30 10.61 -4.69
CA ILE A 24 9.86 9.39 -5.37
C ILE A 24 9.41 8.33 -4.36
N VAL A 25 10.25 8.05 -3.35
CA VAL A 25 9.95 7.04 -2.32
C VAL A 25 8.69 7.41 -1.54
N MET A 26 8.57 8.69 -1.16
CA MET A 26 7.39 9.21 -0.48
C MET A 26 6.13 9.08 -1.35
N SER A 27 6.25 9.38 -2.64
CA SER A 27 5.13 9.30 -3.59
C SER A 27 4.64 7.86 -3.77
N LEU A 28 5.55 6.89 -3.84
CA LEU A 28 5.21 5.46 -3.87
C LEU A 28 4.50 5.05 -2.58
N GLN A 29 5.04 5.43 -1.42
CA GLN A 29 4.43 5.11 -0.13
C GLN A 29 3.03 5.71 0.03
N ALA A 30 2.84 6.97 -0.37
CA ALA A 30 1.53 7.63 -0.37
C ALA A 30 0.54 6.96 -1.33
N SER A 31 1.01 6.52 -2.50
CA SER A 31 0.20 5.81 -3.49
C SER A 31 -0.26 4.45 -2.97
N ALA A 32 0.66 3.67 -2.39
CA ALA A 32 0.30 2.40 -1.74
C ALA A 32 -0.72 2.61 -0.61
N TRP A 33 -0.56 3.63 0.22
CA TRP A 33 -1.53 3.93 1.28
C TRP A 33 -2.93 4.24 0.74
N ARG A 34 -3.02 5.06 -0.32
CA ARG A 34 -4.31 5.37 -0.98
C ARG A 34 -4.97 4.12 -1.54
N LEU A 35 -4.20 3.25 -2.20
CA LEU A 35 -4.71 1.99 -2.74
C LEU A 35 -5.23 1.07 -1.62
N ARG A 36 -4.54 0.94 -0.49
CA ARG A 36 -5.04 0.16 0.67
C ARG A 36 -6.33 0.75 1.24
N ARG A 37 -6.46 2.08 1.28
CA ARG A 37 -7.70 2.74 1.71
C ARG A 37 -8.85 2.43 0.75
N ALA A 38 -8.59 2.50 -0.56
CA ALA A 38 -9.57 2.18 -1.58
C ALA A 38 -9.98 0.69 -1.55
N ALA A 39 -9.03 -0.23 -1.32
CA ALA A 39 -9.32 -1.66 -1.15
C ALA A 39 -10.29 -1.90 0.02
N ARG A 40 -10.04 -1.27 1.19
CA ARG A 40 -10.94 -1.36 2.34
C ARG A 40 -12.34 -0.79 2.08
N ASN A 41 -12.44 0.27 1.27
CA ASN A 41 -13.74 0.81 0.86
C ASN A 41 -14.47 -0.17 -0.07
N ALA A 42 -13.77 -0.76 -1.05
CA ALA A 42 -14.35 -1.75 -1.94
C ALA A 42 -14.86 -3.00 -1.18
N VAL A 43 -14.18 -3.43 -0.11
CA VAL A 43 -14.70 -4.48 0.80
C VAL A 43 -16.04 -4.06 1.41
N ARG A 44 -16.17 -2.83 1.91
CA ARG A 44 -17.43 -2.32 2.48
C ARG A 44 -18.55 -2.19 1.46
N GLU A 45 -18.20 -1.90 0.21
CA GLU A 45 -19.11 -1.84 -0.93
C GLU A 45 -19.49 -3.25 -1.46
N GLY A 46 -18.92 -4.32 -0.92
CA GLY A 46 -19.15 -5.69 -1.38
C GLY A 46 -18.46 -6.06 -2.69
N ASN A 47 -17.60 -5.18 -3.23
CA ASN A 47 -16.87 -5.43 -4.47
C ASN A 47 -15.53 -6.10 -4.18
N SER A 48 -15.58 -7.42 -3.97
CA SER A 48 -14.43 -8.27 -3.60
C SER A 48 -13.33 -8.30 -4.67
N ALA A 49 -13.68 -8.41 -5.95
CA ALA A 49 -12.71 -8.39 -7.05
C ALA A 49 -11.91 -7.07 -7.10
N ARG A 50 -12.60 -5.92 -7.00
CA ARG A 50 -11.94 -4.61 -6.94
C ARG A 50 -11.09 -4.47 -5.67
N ALA A 51 -11.59 -4.96 -4.54
CA ALA A 51 -10.84 -4.94 -3.29
C ALA A 51 -9.51 -5.69 -3.40
N HIS A 52 -9.53 -6.90 -4.00
CA HIS A 52 -8.34 -7.71 -4.18
C HIS A 52 -7.34 -7.05 -5.14
N ALA A 53 -7.77 -6.59 -6.30
CA ALA A 53 -6.90 -5.91 -7.26
C ALA A 53 -6.20 -4.68 -6.65
N LEU A 54 -6.91 -3.88 -5.86
CA LEU A 54 -6.34 -2.72 -5.17
C LEU A 54 -5.35 -3.10 -4.07
N ALA A 55 -5.65 -4.15 -3.29
CA ALA A 55 -4.78 -4.64 -2.23
C ALA A 55 -3.47 -5.21 -2.80
N ALA A 56 -3.56 -6.07 -3.82
CA ALA A 56 -2.40 -6.65 -4.51
C ALA A 56 -1.51 -5.57 -5.11
N LYS A 57 -2.09 -4.59 -5.82
CA LYS A 57 -1.32 -3.45 -6.37
C LYS A 57 -0.62 -2.64 -5.28
N ALA A 58 -1.27 -2.40 -4.15
CA ALA A 58 -0.66 -1.67 -3.04
C ALA A 58 0.53 -2.42 -2.44
N GLN A 59 0.41 -3.75 -2.30
CA GLN A 59 1.47 -4.60 -1.76
C GLN A 59 2.65 -4.71 -2.73
N ALA A 60 2.40 -4.78 -4.03
CA ALA A 60 3.44 -4.76 -5.06
C ALA A 60 4.26 -3.45 -5.05
N ILE A 61 3.62 -2.30 -4.80
CA ILE A 61 4.31 -1.00 -4.71
C ILE A 61 5.12 -0.88 -3.41
N HIS A 62 4.53 -1.29 -2.29
CA HIS A 62 5.17 -1.18 -0.99
C HIS A 62 4.74 -2.34 -0.11
N GLN A 63 5.64 -3.29 0.06
CA GLN A 63 5.41 -4.49 0.83
C GLN A 63 5.38 -4.17 2.32
N THR A 64 4.29 -4.55 2.99
CA THR A 64 4.18 -4.47 4.45
C THR A 64 3.44 -5.71 4.97
N PRO A 65 3.69 -6.15 6.22
CA PRO A 65 2.95 -7.29 6.79
C PRO A 65 1.43 -7.07 6.78
N SER A 66 0.96 -5.88 7.19
CA SER A 66 -0.47 -5.55 7.17
C SER A 66 -1.04 -5.46 5.75
N GLY A 67 -0.23 -5.11 4.74
CA GLY A 67 -0.64 -5.10 3.34
C GLY A 67 -0.82 -6.51 2.78
N ALA A 68 0.08 -7.44 3.14
CA ALA A 68 -0.05 -8.85 2.77
C ALA A 68 -1.30 -9.50 3.38
N HIS A 69 -1.62 -9.18 4.65
CA HIS A 69 -2.86 -9.66 5.26
C HIS A 69 -4.11 -9.13 4.55
N LEU A 70 -4.11 -7.84 4.17
CA LEU A 70 -5.22 -7.26 3.41
C LEU A 70 -5.39 -7.95 2.05
N GLU A 71 -4.30 -8.17 1.32
CA GLU A 71 -4.31 -8.90 0.05
C GLU A 71 -4.88 -10.31 0.21
N LEU A 72 -4.42 -11.07 1.21
CA LEU A 72 -4.90 -12.42 1.49
C LEU A 72 -6.41 -12.44 1.82
N VAL A 73 -6.87 -11.57 2.72
CA VAL A 73 -8.30 -11.50 3.09
C VAL A 73 -9.17 -11.14 1.88
N THR A 74 -8.71 -10.20 1.05
CA THR A 74 -9.46 -9.83 -0.16
C THR A 74 -9.46 -10.93 -1.23
N ALA A 75 -8.38 -11.71 -1.36
CA ALA A 75 -8.34 -12.88 -2.24
C ALA A 75 -9.34 -13.94 -1.77
N TRP A 76 -9.37 -14.21 -0.46
CA TRP A 76 -10.35 -15.10 0.14
C TRP A 76 -11.78 -14.62 -0.14
N LEU A 77 -12.10 -13.34 0.12
CA LEU A 77 -13.42 -12.79 -0.16
C LEU A 77 -13.85 -12.92 -1.63
N GLN A 78 -12.92 -12.79 -2.57
CA GLN A 78 -13.20 -12.96 -4.00
C GLN A 78 -13.60 -14.41 -4.31
N ILE A 79 -12.83 -15.39 -3.82
CA ILE A 79 -13.12 -16.82 -4.01
C ILE A 79 -14.52 -17.19 -3.47
N PHE A 80 -14.90 -16.67 -2.28
CA PHE A 80 -16.22 -16.93 -1.71
C PHE A 80 -17.36 -16.19 -2.41
N ALA A 81 -17.09 -15.05 -3.03
CA ALA A 81 -18.09 -14.33 -3.82
C ALA A 81 -18.43 -15.09 -5.11
N ASP A 82 -17.44 -15.72 -5.75
CA ASP A 82 -17.60 -16.45 -7.01
C ASP A 82 -18.34 -17.81 -6.85
N GLN A 83 -18.58 -18.26 -5.61
CA GLN A 83 -19.27 -19.53 -5.29
C GLN A 83 -20.76 -19.37 -4.95
N ARG A 84 -21.32 -18.15 -5.02
CA ARG A 84 -22.75 -17.86 -4.82
C ARG A 84 -23.44 -17.56 -6.13
#